data_AF-A0A8B6EY21-F1
#
_entry.id   AF-A0A8B6EY21-F1
#
_cell.length_a   1.000
_cell.length_b   1.000
_cell.length_c   1.000
_cell.angle_alpha   90.00
_cell.angle_beta   90.00
_cell.angle_gamma   90.00
#
_symmetry.space_group_name_H-M   'P 1'
#
loop_
_entity.id
_entity.type
_entity.pdbx_description
1 polymer ?
#
loop_
_entity_poly.entity_id
_entity_poly.type
_entity_poly.pdbx_seq_one_letter_code
_entity_poly.pdbx_strand_id
1 'polypeptide(L)'
;MEEKEIELLNKLENVKELRSRTVQLEKIRGKLRHEIDGSETEEKRLEEYKQEMDLLLQEKMAHVEELRLIHADINLMETTIKQAEEDRNRCLDNAKKMYEEFKPLKDDIDHMRNLMGMEKLPSLNEDEEKLTPEFFEKQSTEWNTEAPPEPNIPQPLNIPAPNTQPIPVPRNKPTERQPFRQQPPPMKVC
;
A
#
# COMPACT_ATOMS: atom_id res chain seq x y z
N MET A 1 -85.04 -17.69 -45.80
CA MET A 1 -83.80 -17.38 -46.54
C MET A 1 -82.96 -16.37 -45.74
N GLU A 2 -83.59 -15.38 -45.10
CA GLU A 2 -82.95 -14.37 -44.23
C GLU A 2 -82.17 -14.92 -43.02
N GLU A 3 -82.61 -15.98 -42.35
CA GLU A 3 -81.94 -16.47 -41.14
C GLU A 3 -80.52 -17.01 -41.41
N LYS A 4 -80.34 -17.72 -42.53
CA LYS A 4 -79.00 -18.17 -42.99
C LYS A 4 -78.10 -17.00 -43.38
N GLU A 5 -78.68 -15.92 -43.88
CA GLU A 5 -77.95 -14.71 -44.27
C GLU A 5 -77.49 -13.93 -43.04
N ILE A 6 -78.34 -13.81 -42.02
CA ILE A 6 -77.99 -13.23 -40.71
C ILE A 6 -76.88 -14.05 -40.04
N GLU A 7 -76.98 -15.38 -40.06
CA GLU A 7 -75.95 -16.26 -39.51
C GLU A 7 -74.61 -16.12 -40.24
N LEU A 8 -74.64 -15.97 -41.58
CA LEU A 8 -73.46 -15.74 -42.40
C LEU A 8 -72.82 -14.38 -42.10
N LEU A 9 -73.62 -13.32 -41.93
CA LEU A 9 -73.14 -11.98 -41.56
C LEU A 9 -72.48 -11.98 -40.18
N ASN A 10 -73.10 -12.66 -39.19
CA ASN A 10 -72.51 -12.81 -37.85
C ASN A 10 -71.17 -13.55 -37.88
N LYS A 11 -71.06 -14.62 -38.68
CA LYS A 11 -69.79 -15.33 -38.89
C LYS A 11 -68.74 -14.42 -39.52
N LEU A 12 -69.12 -13.58 -40.47
CA LEU A 12 -68.21 -12.64 -41.13
C LEU A 12 -67.67 -11.58 -40.15
N GLU A 13 -68.52 -11.02 -39.29
CA GLU A 13 -68.10 -10.04 -38.29
C GLU A 13 -67.17 -10.67 -37.25
N ASN A 14 -67.46 -11.91 -36.81
CA ASN A 14 -66.57 -12.66 -35.92
C ASN A 14 -65.18 -12.90 -36.56
N VAL A 15 -65.13 -13.20 -37.86
CA VAL A 15 -63.85 -13.38 -38.59
C VAL A 15 -63.08 -12.05 -38.68
N LYS A 16 -63.78 -10.94 -38.91
CA LYS A 16 -63.18 -9.60 -38.94
C LYS A 16 -62.62 -9.21 -37.57
N GLU A 17 -63.35 -9.45 -36.49
CA GLU A 17 -62.88 -9.22 -35.13
C GLU A 17 -61.68 -10.11 -34.79
N LEU A 18 -61.74 -11.41 -35.12
CA LEU A 18 -60.64 -12.35 -34.94
C LEU A 18 -59.37 -11.84 -35.62
N ARG A 19 -59.46 -11.40 -36.88
CA ARG A 19 -58.32 -10.83 -37.61
C ARG A 19 -57.73 -9.62 -36.90
N SER A 20 -58.57 -8.70 -36.42
CA SER A 20 -58.13 -7.52 -35.68
C SER A 20 -57.38 -7.90 -34.41
N ARG A 21 -57.93 -8.83 -33.61
CA ARG A 21 -57.30 -9.32 -32.38
C ARG A 21 -55.99 -10.05 -32.66
N THR A 22 -55.93 -10.86 -33.73
CA THR A 22 -54.68 -11.54 -34.14
C THR A 22 -53.59 -10.52 -34.45
N VAL A 23 -53.86 -9.46 -35.21
CA VAL A 23 -52.86 -8.42 -35.51
C VAL A 23 -52.39 -7.70 -34.24
N GLN A 24 -53.28 -7.42 -33.30
CA GLN A 24 -52.91 -6.80 -32.02
C GLN A 24 -52.02 -7.74 -31.18
N LEU A 25 -52.35 -9.04 -31.12
CA LEU A 25 -51.56 -10.05 -30.43
C LEU A 25 -50.14 -10.13 -31.01
N GLU A 26 -50.01 -10.13 -32.35
CA GLU A 26 -48.72 -10.12 -33.04
C GLU A 26 -47.88 -8.90 -32.65
N LYS A 27 -48.49 -7.72 -32.59
CA LYS A 27 -47.81 -6.48 -32.18
C LYS A 27 -47.32 -6.56 -30.73
N ILE A 28 -48.15 -7.05 -29.81
CA ILE A 28 -47.77 -7.20 -28.41
C ILE A 28 -46.68 -8.27 -28.25
N ARG A 29 -46.78 -9.37 -28.99
CA ARG A 29 -45.78 -10.44 -28.96
C ARG A 29 -44.40 -9.97 -29.43
N GLY A 30 -44.35 -9.12 -30.47
CA GLY A 30 -43.11 -8.51 -30.92
C GLY A 30 -42.47 -7.62 -29.84
N LYS A 31 -43.27 -6.77 -29.19
CA LYS A 31 -42.80 -5.93 -28.06
C LYS A 31 -42.30 -6.78 -26.90
N LEU A 32 -43.04 -7.81 -26.52
CA LEU A 32 -42.66 -8.70 -25.42
C LEU A 32 -41.31 -9.37 -25.68
N ARG A 33 -41.06 -9.86 -26.92
CA ARG A 33 -39.76 -10.42 -27.28
C ARG A 33 -38.63 -9.40 -27.14
N HIS A 34 -38.85 -8.17 -27.60
CA HIS A 34 -37.86 -7.11 -27.48
C HIS A 34 -37.50 -6.79 -26.02
N GLU A 35 -38.49 -6.72 -25.14
CA GLU A 35 -38.25 -6.48 -23.71
C GLU A 35 -37.51 -7.65 -23.05
N ILE A 36 -37.81 -8.90 -23.45
CA ILE A 36 -37.08 -10.08 -22.98
C ILE A 36 -35.60 -10.00 -23.39
N ASP A 37 -35.32 -9.76 -24.68
CA ASP A 37 -33.95 -9.65 -25.19
C ASP A 37 -33.18 -8.50 -24.51
N GLY A 38 -33.87 -7.38 -24.26
CA GLY A 38 -33.34 -6.24 -23.52
C GLY A 38 -32.98 -6.60 -22.07
N SER A 39 -33.87 -7.31 -21.39
CA SER A 39 -33.66 -7.79 -20.02
C SER A 39 -32.46 -8.75 -19.92
N GLU A 40 -32.34 -9.71 -20.83
CA GLU A 40 -31.21 -10.66 -20.86
C GLU A 40 -29.88 -9.95 -21.11
N THR A 41 -29.87 -8.91 -21.94
CA THR A 41 -28.68 -8.10 -22.20
C THR A 41 -28.29 -7.30 -20.97
N GLU A 42 -29.26 -6.71 -20.28
CA GLU A 42 -29.01 -5.93 -19.08
C GLU A 42 -28.54 -6.81 -17.91
N GLU A 43 -29.06 -8.03 -17.79
CA GLU A 43 -28.59 -9.01 -16.79
C GLU A 43 -27.11 -9.34 -16.96
N LYS A 44 -26.64 -9.51 -18.21
CA LYS A 44 -25.20 -9.71 -18.49
C LYS A 44 -24.36 -8.51 -18.07
N ARG A 45 -24.80 -7.28 -18.38
CA ARG A 45 -24.09 -6.06 -17.99
C ARG A 45 -24.04 -5.90 -16.48
N LEU A 46 -25.13 -6.21 -15.78
CA LEU A 46 -25.17 -6.18 -14.32
C LEU A 46 -24.14 -7.14 -13.71
N GLU A 47 -23.94 -8.31 -14.31
CA GLU A 47 -22.92 -9.25 -13.85
C GLU A 47 -21.51 -8.68 -14.07
N GLU A 48 -21.23 -8.11 -15.23
CA GLU A 48 -19.95 -7.44 -15.54
C GLU A 48 -19.65 -6.30 -14.55
N TYR A 49 -20.64 -5.48 -14.20
CA TYR A 49 -20.46 -4.38 -13.25
C TYR A 49 -20.20 -4.86 -11.82
N LYS A 50 -20.84 -5.96 -11.40
CA LYS A 50 -20.58 -6.57 -10.09
C LYS A 50 -19.17 -7.14 -10.04
N GLN A 51 -18.76 -7.84 -11.09
CA GLN A 51 -17.40 -8.37 -11.18
C GLN A 51 -16.35 -7.26 -11.14
N GLU A 52 -16.56 -6.17 -11.89
CA GLU A 52 -15.66 -5.02 -11.87
C GLU A 52 -15.60 -4.37 -10.47
N MET A 53 -16.73 -4.26 -9.78
CA MET A 53 -16.78 -3.78 -8.39
C MET A 53 -15.94 -4.65 -7.45
N ASP A 54 -16.03 -5.98 -7.57
CA ASP A 54 -15.25 -6.91 -6.75
C ASP A 54 -13.74 -6.78 -7.01
N LEU A 55 -13.34 -6.58 -8.28
CA LEU A 55 -11.94 -6.33 -8.64
C LEU A 55 -11.42 -5.02 -8.03
N LEU A 56 -12.20 -3.94 -8.09
CA LEU A 56 -11.84 -2.66 -7.48
C LEU A 56 -11.72 -2.77 -5.95
N LEU A 57 -12.59 -3.55 -5.30
CA LEU A 57 -12.48 -3.82 -3.86
C LEU A 57 -11.22 -4.62 -3.53
N GLN A 58 -10.85 -5.59 -4.37
CA GLN A 58 -9.62 -6.35 -4.20
C GLN A 58 -8.38 -5.45 -4.36
N GLU A 59 -8.34 -4.60 -5.38
CA GLU A 59 -7.26 -3.64 -5.60
C GLU A 59 -7.11 -2.66 -4.42
N LYS A 60 -8.24 -2.13 -3.92
CA LYS A 60 -8.27 -1.31 -2.72
C LYS A 60 -7.62 -2.05 -1.52
N MET A 61 -7.92 -3.33 -1.32
CA MET A 61 -7.31 -4.11 -0.24
C MET A 61 -5.82 -4.36 -0.46
N ALA A 62 -5.39 -4.55 -1.70
CA ALA A 62 -3.96 -4.66 -2.02
C ALA A 62 -3.20 -3.38 -1.63
N HIS A 63 -3.73 -2.21 -1.94
CA HIS A 63 -3.11 -0.93 -1.53
C HIS A 63 -3.06 -0.74 -0.02
N VAL A 64 -4.08 -1.18 0.73
CA VAL A 64 -4.05 -1.13 2.20
C VAL A 64 -2.90 -1.98 2.75
N GLU A 65 -2.66 -3.16 2.17
CA GLU A 65 -1.55 -4.02 2.58
C GLU A 65 -0.19 -3.43 2.20
N GLU A 66 -0.07 -2.79 1.03
CA GLU A 66 1.15 -2.06 0.65
C GLU A 66 1.47 -0.95 1.65
N LEU A 67 0.48 -0.16 2.07
CA LEU A 67 0.66 0.86 3.11
C LEU A 67 1.11 0.23 4.45
N ARG A 68 0.54 -0.92 4.82
CA ARG A 68 0.93 -1.64 6.03
C ARG A 68 2.39 -2.09 5.99
N LEU A 69 2.86 -2.56 4.83
CA LEU A 69 4.26 -2.96 4.63
C LEU A 69 5.21 -1.77 4.70
N ILE A 70 4.85 -0.64 4.06
CA ILE A 70 5.63 0.60 4.15
C ILE A 70 5.76 1.05 5.60
N HIS A 71 4.67 1.00 6.38
CA HIS A 71 4.70 1.35 7.80
C HIS A 71 5.62 0.41 8.60
N ALA A 72 5.62 -0.89 8.30
CA ALA A 72 6.53 -1.84 8.93
C ALA A 72 8.01 -1.56 8.58
N ASP A 73 8.31 -1.20 7.33
CA ASP A 73 9.65 -0.84 6.89
C ASP A 73 10.14 0.45 7.56
N ILE A 74 9.26 1.45 7.73
CA ILE A 74 9.58 2.69 8.47
C ILE A 74 9.97 2.35 9.91
N ASN A 75 9.15 1.58 10.63
CA ASN A 75 9.42 1.20 12.01
C ASN A 75 10.74 0.40 12.15
N LEU A 76 11.05 -0.46 11.16
CA LEU A 76 12.32 -1.18 11.12
C LEU A 76 13.50 -0.22 10.96
N MET A 77 13.39 0.77 10.07
CA MET A 77 14.42 1.78 9.85
C MET A 77 14.62 2.66 11.08
N GLU A 78 13.55 3.10 11.75
CA GLU A 78 13.63 3.87 13.00
C GLU A 78 14.38 3.09 14.08
N THR A 79 14.04 1.80 14.25
CA THR A 79 14.71 0.93 15.22
C THR A 79 16.19 0.75 14.87
N THR A 80 16.50 0.61 13.58
CA THR A 80 17.88 0.44 13.09
C THR A 80 18.72 1.70 13.33
N ILE A 81 18.16 2.89 13.07
CA ILE A 81 18.82 4.17 13.32
C ILE A 81 19.12 4.30 14.82
N LYS A 82 18.11 4.07 15.67
CA LYS A 82 18.28 4.14 17.13
C LYS A 82 19.39 3.21 17.63
N GLN A 83 19.42 1.97 17.15
CA GLN A 83 20.48 1.02 17.51
C GLN A 83 21.86 1.52 17.06
N ALA A 84 21.97 2.07 15.84
CA ALA A 84 23.22 2.61 15.33
C ALA A 84 23.70 3.83 16.13
N GLU A 85 22.80 4.69 16.59
CA GLU A 85 23.12 5.82 17.48
C GLU A 85 23.62 5.36 18.84
N GLU A 86 22.95 4.36 19.44
CA GLU A 86 23.38 3.75 20.70
C GLU A 86 24.78 3.13 20.58
N ASP A 87 25.06 2.43 19.49
CA ASP A 87 26.37 1.83 19.24
C ASP A 87 27.45 2.88 18.94
N ARG A 88 27.11 3.94 18.19
CA ARG A 88 28.01 5.09 17.98
C ARG A 88 28.37 5.74 19.30
N ASN A 89 27.39 6.01 20.16
CA ASN A 89 27.61 6.63 21.48
C ASN A 89 28.48 5.72 22.38
N ARG A 90 28.24 4.40 22.37
CA ARG A 90 29.08 3.43 23.07
C ARG A 90 30.54 3.46 22.60
N CYS A 91 30.76 3.51 21.28
CA CYS A 91 32.11 3.63 20.70
C CYS A 91 32.78 4.93 21.10
N LEU A 92 32.04 6.05 21.09
CA LEU A 92 32.53 7.37 21.48
C LEU A 92 32.92 7.41 22.96
N ASP A 93 32.09 6.85 23.85
CA ASP A 93 32.38 6.75 25.29
C ASP A 93 33.64 5.90 25.55
N ASN A 94 33.79 4.78 24.82
CA ASN A 94 34.98 3.94 24.92
C ASN A 94 36.24 4.68 24.42
N ALA A 95 36.14 5.39 23.29
CA ALA A 95 37.24 6.19 22.77
C ALA A 95 37.65 7.30 23.74
N LYS A 96 36.67 7.96 24.38
CA LYS A 96 36.91 8.98 25.41
C LYS A 96 37.69 8.41 26.59
N LYS A 97 37.28 7.26 27.13
CA LYS A 97 38.01 6.57 28.23
C LYS A 97 39.44 6.23 27.84
N MET A 98 39.65 5.68 26.64
CA MET A 98 40.98 5.34 26.14
C MET A 98 41.86 6.58 25.98
N TYR A 99 41.30 7.71 25.53
CA TYR A 99 42.02 8.97 25.42
C TYR A 99 42.41 9.54 26.80
N GLU A 100 41.51 9.46 27.79
CA GLU A 100 41.78 9.86 29.18
C GLU A 100 42.91 9.02 29.82
N GLU A 101 43.06 7.75 29.46
CA GLU A 101 44.16 6.89 29.90
C GLU A 101 45.46 7.12 29.10
N PHE A 102 45.34 7.30 27.78
CA PHE A 102 46.47 7.47 26.87
C PHE A 102 47.25 8.75 27.14
N LYS A 103 46.55 9.89 27.32
CA LYS A 103 47.17 11.21 27.46
C LYS A 103 48.20 11.31 28.59
N PRO A 104 47.89 10.98 29.86
CA PRO A 104 48.87 11.05 30.95
C PRO A 104 50.03 10.07 30.74
N LEU A 105 49.76 8.87 30.20
CA LEU A 105 50.79 7.89 29.93
C LEU A 105 51.78 8.38 28.86
N LYS A 106 51.27 9.02 27.79
CA LYS A 106 52.11 9.66 26.77
C LYS A 106 52.97 10.76 27.39
N ASP A 107 52.38 11.62 28.20
CA ASP A 107 53.08 12.73 28.87
C ASP A 107 54.21 12.21 29.78
N ASP A 108 53.97 11.12 30.53
CA ASP A 108 54.97 10.46 31.38
C ASP A 108 56.13 9.86 30.56
N ILE A 109 55.82 9.19 29.44
CA ILE A 109 56.83 8.63 28.54
C ILE A 109 57.67 9.75 27.91
N ASP A 110 57.04 10.82 27.45
CA ASP A 110 57.74 11.97 26.88
C ASP A 110 58.62 12.67 27.93
N HIS A 111 58.17 12.74 29.19
CA HIS A 111 58.99 13.22 30.30
C HIS A 111 60.23 12.35 30.52
N MET A 112 60.07 11.02 30.58
CA MET A 112 61.19 10.08 30.74
C MET A 112 62.18 10.14 29.57
N ARG A 113 61.69 10.23 28.33
CA ARG A 113 62.55 10.38 27.13
C ARG A 113 63.37 11.66 27.19
N ASN A 114 62.74 12.77 27.59
CA ASN A 114 63.42 14.05 27.72
C ASN A 114 64.54 14.00 28.78
N LEU A 115 64.31 13.33 29.92
CA LEU A 115 65.36 13.12 30.94
C LEU A 115 66.57 12.31 30.42
N MET A 116 66.35 11.43 29.45
CA MET A 116 67.41 10.64 28.80
C MET A 116 68.05 11.37 27.59
N GLY A 117 67.68 12.63 27.33
CA GLY A 117 68.17 13.39 26.17
C GLY A 117 67.64 12.89 24.82
N MET A 118 66.55 12.11 24.83
CA MET A 118 65.87 11.62 23.64
C MET A 118 64.78 12.58 23.19
N GLU A 119 64.53 12.64 21.88
CA GLU A 119 63.40 13.40 21.32
C GLU A 119 62.06 12.77 21.74
N LYS A 120 61.04 13.62 21.91
CA LYS A 120 59.68 13.21 22.26
C LYS A 120 59.11 12.25 21.22
N LEU A 121 58.13 11.44 21.63
CA LEU A 121 57.39 10.60 20.69
C LEU A 121 56.60 11.49 19.71
N PRO A 122 56.50 11.07 18.44
CA PRO A 122 55.59 11.70 17.49
C PRO A 122 54.17 11.77 18.07
N SER A 123 53.45 12.85 17.74
CA SER A 123 52.00 12.88 17.93
C SER A 123 51.36 11.70 17.19
N LEU A 124 50.20 11.26 17.67
CA LEU A 124 49.42 10.19 17.07
C LEU A 124 48.75 10.68 15.77
N ASN A 125 49.55 11.13 14.80
CA ASN A 125 49.17 11.71 13.49
C ASN A 125 48.06 12.78 13.54
N GLU A 126 47.59 13.24 12.37
CA GLU A 126 46.60 14.33 12.18
C GLU A 126 45.28 14.18 12.96
N ASP A 127 45.04 13.02 13.59
CA ASP A 127 43.83 12.74 14.36
C ASP A 127 43.93 13.14 15.84
N GLU A 128 45.13 13.31 16.39
CA GLU A 128 45.32 13.79 17.76
C GLU A 128 44.83 15.24 17.94
N GLU A 129 44.88 16.03 16.86
CA GLU A 129 44.37 17.41 16.80
C GLU A 129 42.83 17.48 16.78
N LYS A 130 42.16 16.39 16.37
CA LYS A 130 40.70 16.24 16.37
C LYS A 130 40.16 15.70 17.69
N LEU A 131 40.97 15.00 18.48
CA LEU A 131 40.63 14.43 19.78
C LEU A 131 40.61 15.53 20.87
N THR A 132 39.70 16.50 20.70
CA THR A 132 39.43 17.53 21.70
C THR A 132 38.24 17.12 22.58
N PRO A 133 38.14 17.59 23.83
CA PRO A 133 36.94 17.38 24.65
C PRO A 133 35.64 17.79 23.92
N GLU A 134 35.73 18.83 23.08
CA GLU A 134 34.63 19.37 22.28
C GLU A 134 34.19 18.43 21.13
N PHE A 135 35.08 17.58 20.62
CA PHE A 135 34.77 16.54 19.64
C PHE A 135 33.82 15.47 20.21
N PHE A 136 34.01 15.11 21.48
CA PHE A 136 33.16 14.14 22.17
C PHE A 136 31.78 14.73 22.55
N GLU A 137 31.64 16.05 22.63
CA GLU A 137 30.41 16.72 23.08
C GLU A 137 29.46 17.08 21.92
N LYS A 138 29.99 17.41 20.73
CA LYS A 138 29.19 17.83 19.56
C LYS A 138 28.39 16.71 18.89
N GLN A 139 28.76 15.44 19.08
CA GLN A 139 28.24 14.34 18.28
C GLN A 139 26.92 13.73 18.80
N SER A 140 26.40 14.19 19.94
CA SER A 140 25.27 13.57 20.65
C SER A 140 23.88 14.08 20.24
N THR A 141 23.73 15.05 19.34
CA THR A 141 22.55 15.95 19.33
C THR A 141 21.59 15.87 18.12
N GLU A 142 21.68 14.93 17.19
CA GLU A 142 20.81 15.02 15.99
C GLU A 142 20.14 13.71 15.60
N TRP A 143 18.90 13.53 16.08
CA TRP A 143 17.72 13.09 15.32
C TRP A 143 16.46 13.55 16.07
N ASN A 144 15.89 14.71 15.67
CA ASN A 144 14.57 15.16 16.11
C ASN A 144 13.55 14.73 15.05
N THR A 145 12.80 13.67 15.34
CA THR A 145 11.69 13.22 14.48
C THR A 145 10.45 14.04 14.82
N GLU A 146 10.34 15.26 14.28
CA GLU A 146 9.02 15.87 14.13
C GLU A 146 8.36 15.24 12.90
N ALA A 147 7.72 14.09 13.11
CA ALA A 147 6.89 13.47 12.10
C ALA A 147 5.76 14.43 11.73
N PRO A 148 5.53 14.73 10.43
CA PRO A 148 4.33 15.45 10.01
C PRO A 148 3.09 14.71 10.51
N PRO A 149 2.06 15.39 11.01
CA PRO A 149 0.82 14.74 11.45
C PRO A 149 0.25 13.94 10.28
N GLU A 150 -0.01 12.64 10.52
CA GLU A 150 -0.64 11.77 9.53
C GLU A 150 -1.93 12.39 9.01
N PRO A 151 -2.18 12.38 7.68
CA PRO A 151 -3.49 12.75 7.16
C PRO A 151 -4.52 11.76 7.70
N ASN A 152 -5.51 12.29 8.41
CA ASN A 152 -6.60 11.56 9.02
C ASN A 152 -7.49 10.96 7.90
N ILE A 153 -7.14 9.75 7.43
CA ILE A 153 -7.97 9.00 6.49
C ILE A 153 -9.20 8.51 7.27
N PRO A 154 -10.44 8.89 6.89
CA PRO A 154 -11.64 8.40 7.56
C PRO A 154 -11.71 6.86 7.46
N GLN A 155 -11.78 6.20 8.61
CA GLN A 155 -11.97 4.76 8.70
C GLN A 155 -13.31 4.38 8.01
N PRO A 156 -13.33 3.47 7.02
CA PRO A 156 -14.58 2.88 6.58
C PRO A 156 -15.12 1.98 7.69
N LEU A 157 -16.44 2.07 7.91
CA LEU A 157 -17.24 1.36 8.92
C LEU A 157 -16.63 0.03 9.40
N ASN A 158 -16.40 -0.06 10.72
CA ASN A 158 -16.11 -1.29 11.44
C ASN A 158 -17.15 -2.38 11.10
N ILE A 159 -16.74 -3.38 10.33
CA ILE A 159 -17.40 -4.69 10.33
C ILE A 159 -16.68 -5.52 11.40
N PRO A 160 -17.38 -6.02 12.45
CA PRO A 160 -16.72 -6.78 13.50
C PRO A 160 -16.40 -8.19 12.99
N ALA A 161 -15.11 -8.46 12.74
CA ALA A 161 -14.60 -9.82 12.55
C ALA A 161 -14.22 -10.42 13.93
N PRO A 162 -14.52 -11.71 14.19
CA PRO A 162 -14.30 -12.32 15.48
C PRO A 162 -12.82 -12.58 15.75
N ASN A 163 -12.43 -12.44 17.02
CA ASN A 163 -11.09 -12.70 17.59
C ASN A 163 -10.32 -13.83 16.89
N THR A 164 -9.25 -13.47 16.18
CA THR A 164 -8.18 -14.41 15.81
C THR A 164 -6.87 -13.93 16.44
N GLN A 165 -6.39 -14.75 17.38
CA GLN A 165 -5.07 -14.67 18.01
C GLN A 165 -3.94 -14.63 16.95
N PRO A 166 -2.82 -13.94 17.20
CA PRO A 166 -1.71 -13.88 16.25
C PRO A 166 -1.00 -15.24 16.14
N ILE A 167 -0.96 -15.79 14.92
CA ILE A 167 -0.14 -16.94 14.55
C ILE A 167 1.25 -16.43 14.16
N PRO A 168 2.37 -17.01 14.64
CA PRO A 168 3.71 -16.59 14.24
C PRO A 168 4.02 -17.07 12.83
N VAL A 169 4.42 -16.16 11.94
CA VAL A 169 4.80 -16.46 10.55
C VAL A 169 6.29 -16.81 10.49
N PRO A 170 6.69 -17.97 9.91
CA PRO A 170 8.09 -18.30 9.71
C PRO A 170 8.64 -17.58 8.47
N ARG A 171 9.85 -17.05 8.65
CA ARG A 171 10.69 -16.35 7.67
C ARG A 171 10.94 -17.24 6.44
N ASN A 172 10.54 -16.78 5.25
CA ASN A 172 11.03 -17.34 3.99
C ASN A 172 11.34 -16.25 2.95
N LYS A 173 12.27 -16.62 2.06
CA LYS A 173 13.19 -15.87 1.18
C LYS A 173 12.53 -14.97 0.11
N PRO A 174 13.31 -14.04 -0.50
CA PRO A 174 12.77 -12.94 -1.30
C PRO A 174 12.35 -13.41 -2.69
N THR A 175 11.09 -13.19 -3.05
CA THR A 175 10.62 -13.31 -4.43
C THR A 175 10.80 -11.96 -5.11
N GLU A 176 11.43 -11.99 -6.28
CA GLU A 176 11.85 -10.86 -7.10
C GLU A 176 10.73 -9.84 -7.33
N ARG A 177 11.04 -8.54 -7.10
CA ARG A 177 10.20 -7.41 -7.49
C ARG A 177 10.08 -7.38 -9.01
N GLN A 178 8.92 -7.71 -9.56
CA GLN A 178 8.58 -7.41 -10.95
C GLN A 178 8.44 -5.89 -11.13
N PRO A 179 9.05 -5.28 -12.16
CA PRO A 179 8.89 -3.86 -12.41
C PRO A 179 7.49 -3.59 -12.97
N PHE A 180 6.83 -2.60 -12.35
CA PHE A 180 5.65 -1.89 -12.82
C PHE A 180 5.64 -1.75 -14.36
N ARG A 181 4.76 -2.49 -15.05
CA ARG A 181 4.34 -2.17 -16.42
C ARG A 181 2.91 -1.67 -16.37
N GLN A 182 2.76 -0.35 -16.26
CA GLN A 182 1.49 0.29 -16.58
C GLN A 182 1.33 0.29 -18.10
N GLN A 183 0.44 -0.54 -18.62
CA GLN A 183 -0.18 -0.27 -19.91
C GLN A 183 -1.39 0.63 -19.64
N PRO A 184 -1.50 1.80 -20.28
CA PRO A 184 -2.73 2.58 -20.21
C PRO A 184 -3.87 1.79 -20.88
N PRO A 185 -5.10 1.83 -20.34
CA PRO A 185 -6.22 1.09 -20.89
C PRO A 185 -6.57 1.60 -22.31
N PRO A 186 -6.99 0.73 -23.23
CA PRO A 186 -7.39 1.13 -24.57
C PRO A 186 -8.68 1.96 -24.48
N MET A 187 -8.59 3.24 -24.83
CA MET A 187 -9.77 4.08 -25.05
C MET A 187 -10.60 3.46 -26.18
N LYS A 188 -11.76 2.90 -25.84
CA LYS A 188 -12.78 2.59 -26.84
C LYS A 188 -13.39 3.92 -27.29
N VAL A 189 -13.08 4.29 -28.53
CA VAL A 189 -13.74 5.38 -29.25
C VAL A 189 -15.14 4.90 -29.63
N CYS A 190 -16.17 5.51 -29.06
CA CYS A 190 -17.54 5.52 -29.59
C CYS A 190 -18.19 6.87 -29.24
#